data_AF-A0A7Y6UZB7-F1
#
_entry.id   AF-A0A7Y6UZB7-F1
#
_cell.length_a   1.000
_cell.length_b   1.000
_cell.length_c   1.000
_cell.angle_alpha   90.00
_cell.angle_beta   90.00
_cell.angle_gamma   90.00
#
_symmetry.space_group_name_H-M   'P 1'
#
loop_
_entity.id
_entity.type
_entity.pdbx_description
1 polymer ?
#
loop_
_entity_poly.entity_id
_entity_poly.type
_entity_poly.pdbx_seq_one_letter_code
_entity_poly.pdbx_strand_id
1 'polypeptide(L)'
;MINLTGSWTHSFEEDEGSVQVFRPTQSFDFPPARRGRETVDFGAGAGPVVRGMPGADDRQQHSHVNLTALGMNRFRLEGPGMPGQVFELVEARPDVLKLRQG
;
A
#
# COMPACT_ATOMS: atom_id res chain seq x y z
N MET A 1 -18.91 2.98 -3.78
CA MET A 1 -17.81 3.96 -3.67
C MET A 1 -16.73 3.30 -2.83
N ILE A 2 -15.51 3.16 -3.34
CA ILE A 2 -14.41 2.54 -2.60
C ILE A 2 -13.91 3.57 -1.57
N ASN A 3 -14.16 3.33 -0.28
CA ASN A 3 -13.67 4.16 0.81
C ASN A 3 -12.31 3.62 1.26
N LEU A 4 -11.25 3.97 0.54
CA LEU A 4 -9.87 3.73 0.96
C LEU A 4 -9.43 4.91 1.83
N THR A 5 -9.50 4.73 3.14
CA THR A 5 -9.02 5.68 4.14
C THR A 5 -8.18 4.97 5.19
N GLY A 6 -7.27 5.72 5.81
CA GLY A 6 -6.37 5.23 6.85
C GLY A 6 -5.13 4.52 6.32
N SER A 7 -4.36 3.99 7.27
CA SER A 7 -3.09 3.31 7.01
C SER A 7 -3.28 1.81 6.78
N TRP A 8 -2.59 1.30 5.77
CA TRP A 8 -2.62 -0.10 5.32
C TRP A 8 -1.20 -0.64 5.28
N THR A 9 -0.94 -1.75 5.96
CA THR A 9 0.38 -2.37 6.01
C THR A 9 0.39 -3.68 5.23
N HIS A 10 1.47 -3.91 4.48
CA HIS A 10 1.66 -5.07 3.64
C HIS A 10 1.81 -6.35 4.47
N SER A 11 0.99 -7.34 4.13
CA SER A 11 0.89 -8.65 4.74
C SER A 11 1.50 -9.69 3.79
N PHE A 12 2.83 -9.78 3.78
CA PHE A 12 3.57 -10.73 2.92
C PHE A 12 3.11 -12.18 3.02
N GLU A 13 2.59 -12.57 4.18
CA GLU A 13 2.12 -13.94 4.45
C GLU A 13 0.78 -14.25 3.75
N GLU A 14 0.03 -13.21 3.39
CA GLU A 14 -1.26 -13.32 2.70
C GLU A 14 -1.13 -13.03 1.20
N ASP A 15 0.07 -12.71 0.71
CA ASP A 15 0.31 -12.46 -0.70
C ASP A 15 0.05 -13.73 -1.54
N GLU A 16 -0.72 -13.56 -2.61
CA GLU A 16 -1.14 -14.64 -3.50
C GLU A 16 -0.51 -14.45 -4.88
N GLY A 17 0.70 -14.97 -5.06
CA GLY A 17 1.43 -14.92 -6.32
C GLY A 17 1.77 -13.49 -6.76
N SER A 18 1.01 -12.95 -7.72
CA SER A 18 1.18 -11.57 -8.22
C SER A 18 0.33 -10.53 -7.46
N VAL A 19 -0.44 -10.97 -6.47
CA VAL A 19 -1.36 -10.15 -5.70
C VAL A 19 -0.77 -9.89 -4.32
N GLN A 20 -0.51 -8.62 -4.03
CA GLN A 20 -0.08 -8.12 -2.73
C GLN A 20 -1.30 -7.83 -1.86
N VAL A 21 -1.25 -8.27 -0.60
CA VAL A 21 -2.34 -8.11 0.36
C VAL A 21 -1.95 -7.14 1.46
N PHE A 22 -2.76 -6.12 1.67
CA PHE A 22 -2.60 -5.11 2.69
C PHE A 22 -3.72 -5.22 3.71
N ARG A 23 -3.36 -5.08 4.99
CA ARG A 23 -4.30 -5.09 6.12
C ARG A 23 -4.27 -3.75 6.86
N PRO A 24 -5.37 -3.32 7.49
CA PRO A 24 -5.41 -2.07 8.23
C PRO A 24 -4.35 -2.05 9.35
N THR A 25 -3.45 -1.06 9.31
CA THR A 25 -2.33 -0.95 10.28
C THR A 25 -2.81 -0.90 11.72
N GLN A 26 -3.96 -0.27 11.97
CA GLN A 26 -4.46 -0.03 13.33
C GLN A 26 -5.27 -1.19 13.91
N SER A 27 -5.82 -2.08 13.08
CA SER A 27 -6.77 -3.11 13.52
C SER A 27 -6.27 -4.54 13.32
N PHE A 28 -5.21 -4.73 12.54
CA PHE A 28 -4.67 -6.05 12.25
C PHE A 28 -3.37 -6.29 13.04
N ASP A 29 -3.35 -7.35 13.83
CA ASP A 29 -2.15 -7.81 14.54
C ASP A 29 -1.18 -8.49 13.58
N PHE A 30 -0.24 -7.71 13.07
CA PHE A 30 0.83 -8.23 12.23
C PHE A 30 1.80 -9.06 13.07
N PRO A 31 2.11 -10.30 12.68
CA PRO A 31 3.16 -11.06 13.35
C PRO A 31 4.52 -10.35 13.19
N PRO A 32 5.47 -10.59 14.10
CA PRO A 32 6.79 -9.98 14.05
C PRO A 32 7.47 -10.30 12.71
N ALA A 33 7.61 -9.29 11.86
CA ALA A 33 8.25 -9.44 10.56
C ALA A 33 9.76 -9.28 10.72
N ARG A 34 10.52 -10.20 10.12
CA ARG A 34 11.99 -10.13 10.06
C ARG A 34 12.50 -9.02 9.13
N ARG A 35 11.61 -8.43 8.34
CA ARG A 35 11.88 -7.36 7.38
C ARG A 35 10.88 -6.24 7.57
N GLY A 36 11.27 -5.04 7.19
CA GLY A 36 10.39 -3.90 7.21
C GLY A 36 9.16 -4.09 6.32
N ARG A 37 7.98 -3.84 6.87
CA ARG A 37 6.72 -3.89 6.12
C ARG A 37 6.50 -2.59 5.40
N GLU A 38 6.08 -2.70 4.14
CA GLU A 38 5.57 -1.56 3.41
C GLU A 38 4.27 -1.10 4.07
N THR A 39 4.14 0.20 4.32
CA THR A 39 2.87 0.80 4.76
C THR A 39 2.45 1.82 3.73
N VAL A 40 1.15 1.91 3.48
CA VAL A 40 0.48 2.77 2.52
C VAL A 40 -0.61 3.52 3.29
N ASP A 41 -0.45 4.82 3.46
CA ASP A 41 -1.49 5.67 4.06
C ASP A 41 -2.34 6.30 2.96
N PHE A 42 -3.63 5.98 2.90
CA PHE A 42 -4.58 6.76 2.11
C PHE A 42 -5.20 7.74 3.09
N GLY A 43 -4.86 9.03 3.00
CA GLY A 43 -5.43 10.05 3.88
C GLY A 43 -6.96 10.15 3.80
N ALA A 44 -7.56 11.22 4.32
CA ALA A 44 -9.03 11.41 4.33
C ALA A 44 -9.71 11.49 2.94
N GLY A 45 -8.99 11.23 1.85
CA GLY A 45 -9.54 11.00 0.52
C GLY A 45 -8.45 10.61 -0.47
N ALA A 46 -8.45 9.36 -0.91
CA ALA A 46 -7.82 8.82 -2.13
C ALA A 46 -6.45 9.42 -2.57
N GLY A 47 -5.60 9.82 -1.63
CA GLY A 47 -4.27 10.36 -1.90
C GLY A 47 -3.60 10.78 -0.60
N PRO A 48 -2.45 11.44 -0.71
CA PRO A 48 -1.19 10.86 -1.20
C PRO A 48 -0.81 9.60 -0.41
N VAL A 49 -0.26 8.60 -1.10
CA VAL A 49 0.21 7.36 -0.46
C VAL A 49 1.56 7.63 0.18
N VAL A 50 1.68 7.44 1.49
CA VAL A 50 2.99 7.44 2.14
C VAL A 50 3.48 6.01 2.16
N ARG A 51 4.49 5.70 1.34
CA ARG A 51 5.12 4.38 1.29
C ARG A 51 6.31 4.35 2.24
N GLY A 52 6.16 3.70 3.39
CA GLY A 52 7.25 3.52 4.35
C GLY A 52 7.99 2.21 4.11
N MET A 53 9.29 2.28 3.77
CA MET A 53 10.19 1.12 3.87
C MET A 53 11.15 1.35 5.04
N PRO A 54 11.21 0.44 6.03
CA PRO A 54 12.25 0.48 7.05
C PRO A 54 13.62 0.28 6.39
N GLY A 55 14.44 1.33 6.39
CA GLY A 55 15.84 1.25 6.03
C GLY A 55 16.65 0.56 7.13
N ALA A 56 17.87 0.13 6.78
CA ALA A 56 18.84 -0.40 7.75
C ALA A 56 19.32 0.66 8.78
N ASP A 57 18.99 1.92 8.53
CA ASP A 57 19.22 3.06 9.40
C ASP A 57 17.82 3.53 9.84
N ASP A 58 17.59 3.67 11.13
CA ASP A 58 16.32 3.88 11.86
C ASP A 58 15.42 5.05 11.38
N ARG A 59 15.73 5.72 10.27
CA ARG A 59 14.87 6.69 9.62
C ARG A 59 13.90 5.98 8.67
N GLN A 60 12.63 5.91 9.07
CA GLN A 60 11.54 5.71 8.12
C GLN A 60 11.67 6.75 6.98
N GLN A 61 11.99 6.30 5.77
CA GLN A 61 11.92 7.16 4.60
C GLN A 61 10.45 7.17 4.16
N HIS A 62 9.72 8.18 4.62
CA HIS A 62 8.37 8.48 4.16
C HIS A 62 8.49 9.13 2.79
N SER A 63 8.50 8.33 1.72
CA SER A 63 8.40 8.88 0.37
C SER A 63 6.94 9.20 0.09
N HIS A 64 6.65 10.48 -0.15
CA HIS A 64 5.35 10.93 -0.62
C HIS A 64 5.17 10.42 -2.05
N VAL A 65 4.22 9.51 -2.29
CA VAL A 65 3.91 9.03 -3.63
C VAL A 65 2.50 9.46 -4.05
N ASN A 66 2.39 9.86 -5.31
CA ASN A 66 1.13 10.24 -5.94
C ASN A 66 0.41 8.99 -6.42
N LEU A 67 -0.89 8.93 -6.13
CA LEU A 67 -1.79 7.89 -6.59
C LEU A 67 -2.68 8.47 -7.69
N THR A 68 -2.48 8.05 -8.94
CA THR A 68 -3.29 8.48 -10.07
C THR A 68 -4.23 7.34 -10.49
N ALA A 69 -5.55 7.55 -10.38
CA ALA A 69 -6.52 6.59 -10.89
C ALA A 69 -6.50 6.57 -12.42
N LEU A 70 -6.25 5.42 -13.03
CA LEU A 70 -6.23 5.20 -14.48
C LEU A 70 -7.56 4.67 -15.04
N GLY A 71 -8.56 4.46 -14.17
CA GLY A 71 -9.85 3.86 -14.51
C GLY A 71 -9.85 2.33 -14.46
N MET A 72 -11.04 1.73 -14.42
CA MET A 72 -11.24 0.27 -14.32
C MET A 72 -10.39 -0.37 -13.21
N ASN A 73 -10.47 0.17 -11.99
CA ASN A 73 -9.70 -0.30 -10.82
C ASN A 73 -8.16 -0.21 -10.94
N ARG A 74 -7.60 0.47 -11.94
CA ARG A 74 -6.14 0.64 -12.05
C ARG A 74 -5.69 1.95 -11.44
N PHE A 75 -4.54 1.89 -10.76
CA PHE A 75 -3.91 3.01 -10.08
C PHE A 75 -2.43 3.05 -10.44
N ARG A 76 -1.91 4.25 -10.65
CA ARG A 76 -0.49 4.49 -10.87
C ARG A 76 0.10 5.13 -9.62
N LEU A 77 1.10 4.46 -9.02
CA LEU A 77 1.91 5.03 -7.95
C LEU A 77 3.15 5.68 -8.55
N GLU A 78 3.37 6.96 -8.26
CA GLU A 78 4.50 7.73 -8.75
C GLU A 78 5.15 8.51 -7.61
N GLY A 79 6.45 8.31 -7.38
CA GLY A 79 7.17 8.89 -6.25
C GLY A 79 8.54 9.44 -6.65
N PRO A 80 9.12 10.34 -5.84
CA PRO A 80 10.51 10.75 -6.01
C PRO A 80 11.42 9.52 -5.95
N GLY A 81 12.15 9.23 -7.04
CA GLY A 81 13.04 8.07 -7.12
C GLY A 81 12.34 6.73 -7.38
N MET A 82 11.03 6.70 -7.63
CA MET A 82 10.27 5.50 -8.00
C MET A 82 9.71 5.65 -9.42
N PRO A 83 10.01 4.74 -10.36
CA PRO A 83 9.36 4.75 -11.66
C PRO A 83 7.86 4.52 -11.46
N GLY A 84 7.03 5.22 -12.23
CA GLY A 84 5.58 5.10 -12.13
C GLY A 84 5.12 3.66 -12.33
N GLN A 85 4.59 3.05 -11.28
CA GLN A 85 4.18 1.65 -11.29
C GLN A 85 2.66 1.55 -11.27
N VAL A 86 2.12 0.71 -12.15
CA VAL A 86 0.68 0.50 -12.27
C VAL A 86 0.28 -0.71 -11.44
N PHE A 87 -0.77 -0.54 -10.65
CA PHE A 87 -1.41 -1.56 -9.83
C PHE A 87 -2.86 -1.69 -10.24
N GLU A 88 -3.36 -2.91 -10.22
CA GLU A 88 -4.78 -3.22 -10.37
C GLU A 88 -5.37 -3.52 -8.98
N LEU A 89 -6.45 -2.81 -8.63
CA LEU A 89 -7.21 -3.07 -7.42
C LEU A 89 -8.12 -4.27 -7.64
N VAL A 90 -7.68 -5.40 -7.10
CA VAL A 90 -8.42 -6.65 -7.13
C VAL A 90 -9.56 -6.62 -6.12
N GLU A 91 -9.30 -6.11 -4.91
CA GLU A 91 -10.28 -6.08 -3.82
C GLU A 91 -10.01 -4.90 -2.88
N ALA A 92 -11.04 -4.11 -2.55
CA ALA A 92 -10.98 -3.10 -1.50
C ALA A 92 -12.16 -3.29 -0.54
N ARG A 93 -11.85 -3.77 0.66
CA ARG A 93 -12.78 -3.90 1.78
C ARG A 93 -12.21 -3.18 3.00
N PRO A 94 -13.03 -2.86 4.01
CA PRO A 94 -12.55 -2.22 5.24
C PRO A 94 -11.48 -3.03 6.00
N ASP A 95 -11.43 -4.34 5.79
CA ASP A 95 -10.54 -5.28 6.47
C ASP A 95 -9.39 -5.80 5.60
N VAL A 96 -9.46 -5.63 4.28
CA VAL A 96 -8.45 -6.14 3.34
C VAL A 96 -8.39 -5.30 2.07
N LEU A 97 -7.17 -5.04 1.62
CA LEU A 97 -6.88 -4.40 0.35
C LEU A 97 -5.96 -5.31 -0.47
N LYS A 98 -6.38 -5.68 -1.68
CA LYS A 98 -5.61 -6.53 -2.59
C LYS A 98 -5.23 -5.76 -3.85
N LEU A 99 -3.94 -5.67 -4.10
CA LEU A 99 -3.36 -4.99 -5.26
C LEU A 99 -2.57 -5.99 -6.08
N ARG A 100 -2.75 -5.98 -7.40
CA ARG A 100 -1.95 -6.78 -8.33
C ARG A 100 -0.95 -5.88 -9.03
N GLN A 101 0.32 -6.28 -9.06
CA GLN A 101 1.32 -5.60 -9.90
C GLN A 101 1.06 -5.95 -11.38
N GLY A 102 0.92 -4.92 -12.21
CA GLY A 102 0.75 -5.03 -13.66
C GLY A 102 2.06 -5.05 -14.42
#